data_AF-A0A1H9CX61-F1
#
_entry.id   AF-A0A1H9CX61-F1
#
_cell.length_a   1.000
_cell.length_b   1.000
_cell.length_c   1.000
_cell.angle_alpha   90.00
_cell.angle_beta   90.00
_cell.angle_gamma   90.00
#
_symmetry.space_group_name_H-M   'P 1'
#
loop_
_entity.id
_entity.type
_entity.pdbx_description
1 polymer ?
#
loop_
_entity_poly.entity_id
_entity_poly.type
_entity_poly.pdbx_seq_one_letter_code
_entity_poly.pdbx_strand_id
1 'polypeptide(L)'
;MNIVSLFFQLNGDLKSINDLSENEIFQIEKKIKLEKKINPDAIDNTTAVNLIHVLKNYKSSFYVICNTRLLFNFLTGDYHLRSLFADTIENQNFDEIHFVIEEYLLEDLKNNLRKKLADYEFEDIEQLIEHKELFPFSFMAFVKVKLFEKTSLMINRYSNNTYSTKDLQALYNPNLYQSLNHFSSPESDDVMNDLINVTSNFYNANNFQKNNKLIMKCMVNYHSFSPQVSEIINQNAKIASKEVKKESSSSFHWGYIWFAIMLIRAIIKCSNT
;
A
#
# COMPACT_ATOMS: atom_id res chain seq x y z
N MET A 1 -16.80 -9.68 -11.83
CA MET A 1 -17.26 -8.32 -11.51
C MET A 1 -18.11 -8.40 -10.25
N ASN A 2 -18.00 -7.44 -9.32
CA ASN A 2 -18.79 -7.41 -8.09
C ASN A 2 -20.10 -6.63 -8.22
N ILE A 3 -20.94 -6.68 -7.18
CA ILE A 3 -22.28 -6.04 -7.18
C ILE A 3 -22.23 -4.51 -7.29
N VAL A 4 -21.19 -3.85 -6.76
CA VAL A 4 -21.02 -2.39 -6.85
C VAL A 4 -20.71 -1.99 -8.29
N SER A 5 -19.77 -2.68 -8.91
CA SER A 5 -19.38 -2.48 -10.31
C SER A 5 -20.55 -2.76 -11.25
N LEU A 6 -21.33 -3.82 -11.00
CA LEU A 6 -22.52 -4.15 -11.77
C LEU A 6 -23.57 -3.04 -11.66
N PHE A 7 -23.87 -2.57 -10.45
CA PHE A 7 -24.83 -1.48 -10.25
C PHE A 7 -24.43 -0.22 -11.02
N PHE A 8 -23.15 0.15 -10.95
CA PHE A 8 -22.62 1.30 -11.66
C PHE A 8 -22.67 1.13 -13.19
N GLN A 9 -22.30 -0.04 -13.73
CA GLN A 9 -22.37 -0.33 -15.17
C GLN A 9 -23.79 -0.27 -15.73
N LEU A 10 -24.81 -0.56 -14.91
CA LEU A 10 -26.22 -0.43 -15.30
C LEU A 10 -26.72 1.03 -15.28
N ASN A 11 -25.81 1.99 -15.11
CA ASN A 11 -26.08 3.41 -14.89
C ASN A 11 -26.97 3.63 -13.66
N GLY A 12 -26.73 2.88 -12.59
CA GLY A 12 -27.35 3.10 -11.29
C GLY A 12 -26.90 4.44 -10.72
N ASP A 13 -27.85 5.27 -10.29
CA ASP A 13 -27.55 6.51 -9.61
C ASP A 13 -27.18 6.22 -8.15
N LEU A 14 -25.92 6.47 -7.80
CA LEU A 14 -25.39 6.19 -6.46
C LEU A 14 -26.13 7.00 -5.38
N LYS A 15 -26.61 8.20 -5.73
CA LYS A 15 -27.20 9.14 -4.77
C LYS A 15 -28.62 8.77 -4.36
N SER A 16 -29.33 7.99 -5.18
CA SER A 16 -30.73 7.60 -4.95
C SER A 16 -30.91 6.14 -4.51
N ILE A 17 -29.83 5.38 -4.26
CA ILE A 17 -29.93 3.95 -3.87
C ILE A 17 -30.89 3.73 -2.69
N ASN A 18 -30.84 4.61 -1.68
CA ASN A 18 -31.66 4.49 -0.48
C ASN A 18 -33.17 4.62 -0.80
N ASP A 19 -33.49 5.47 -1.78
CA ASP A 19 -34.85 5.87 -2.14
C ASP A 19 -35.48 4.99 -3.24
N LEU A 20 -34.74 4.00 -3.75
CA LEU A 20 -35.21 3.11 -4.81
C LEU A 20 -36.51 2.39 -4.40
N SER A 21 -37.56 2.59 -5.19
CA SER A 21 -38.82 1.87 -5.08
C SER A 21 -38.71 0.43 -5.58
N GLU A 22 -39.67 -0.42 -5.19
CA GLU A 22 -39.73 -1.81 -5.69
C GLU A 22 -39.82 -1.89 -7.22
N ASN A 23 -40.53 -0.94 -7.85
CA ASN A 23 -40.62 -0.87 -9.30
C ASN A 23 -39.26 -0.54 -9.93
N GLU A 24 -38.50 0.40 -9.36
CA GLU A 24 -37.15 0.72 -9.85
C GLU A 24 -36.19 -0.47 -9.71
N ILE A 25 -36.24 -1.18 -8.58
CA ILE A 25 -35.48 -2.41 -8.38
C ILE A 25 -35.87 -3.46 -9.43
N PHE A 26 -37.16 -3.60 -9.75
CA PHE A 26 -37.63 -4.50 -10.79
C PHE A 26 -37.14 -4.09 -12.20
N GLN A 27 -37.04 -2.79 -12.49
CA GLN A 27 -36.42 -2.33 -13.74
C GLN A 27 -34.93 -2.66 -13.79
N ILE A 28 -34.20 -2.55 -12.68
CA ILE A 28 -32.79 -2.97 -12.59
C ILE A 28 -32.68 -4.48 -12.88
N GLU A 29 -33.54 -5.31 -12.28
CA GLU A 29 -33.57 -6.75 -12.54
C GLU A 29 -33.82 -7.08 -14.03
N LYS A 30 -34.74 -6.35 -14.68
CA LYS A 30 -34.98 -6.46 -16.12
C LYS A 30 -33.76 -6.06 -16.96
N LYS A 31 -33.09 -4.96 -16.62
CA LYS A 31 -31.86 -4.52 -17.30
C LYS A 31 -30.78 -5.59 -17.19
N ILE A 32 -30.56 -6.17 -16.02
CA ILE A 32 -29.60 -7.27 -15.83
C ILE A 32 -29.94 -8.45 -16.76
N LYS A 33 -31.20 -8.89 -16.81
CA LYS A 33 -31.61 -10.01 -17.67
C LYS A 33 -31.40 -9.70 -19.15
N LEU A 34 -31.63 -8.46 -19.58
CA LEU A 34 -31.39 -8.03 -20.95
C LEU A 34 -29.89 -8.02 -21.28
N GLU A 35 -29.06 -7.41 -20.44
CA GLU A 35 -27.61 -7.37 -20.62
C GLU A 35 -27.01 -8.77 -20.68
N LYS A 36 -27.48 -9.69 -19.83
CA LYS A 36 -27.06 -11.10 -19.88
C LYS A 36 -27.48 -11.82 -21.16
N LYS A 37 -28.59 -11.42 -21.79
CA LYS A 37 -29.00 -12.00 -23.06
C LYS A 37 -28.11 -11.52 -24.20
N ILE A 38 -27.62 -10.28 -24.12
CA ILE A 38 -26.72 -9.67 -25.11
C ILE A 38 -25.28 -10.18 -24.91
N ASN A 39 -24.81 -10.21 -23.67
CA ASN A 39 -23.46 -10.59 -23.25
C ASN A 39 -23.51 -11.60 -22.08
N PRO A 40 -23.71 -12.91 -22.37
CA PRO A 40 -23.90 -13.94 -21.33
C PRO A 40 -22.78 -14.03 -20.30
N ASP A 41 -21.54 -13.81 -20.74
CA ASP A 41 -20.35 -13.99 -19.91
C ASP A 41 -19.99 -12.73 -19.09
N ALA A 42 -20.61 -11.58 -19.38
CA ALA A 42 -20.26 -10.31 -18.73
C ALA A 42 -20.78 -10.22 -17.28
N ILE A 43 -21.92 -10.85 -16.99
CA ILE A 43 -22.57 -10.78 -15.68
C ILE A 43 -22.84 -12.19 -15.16
N ASP A 44 -22.08 -12.59 -14.15
CA ASP A 44 -22.28 -13.85 -13.44
C ASP A 44 -23.69 -13.93 -12.79
N ASN A 45 -24.27 -15.14 -12.75
CA ASN A 45 -25.59 -15.41 -12.16
C ASN A 45 -25.65 -15.02 -10.68
N THR A 46 -24.62 -15.36 -9.93
CA THR A 46 -24.53 -15.10 -8.49
C THR A 46 -24.49 -13.60 -8.23
N THR A 47 -23.65 -12.87 -8.98
CA THR A 47 -23.53 -11.40 -8.86
C THR A 47 -24.87 -10.71 -9.15
N ALA A 48 -25.57 -11.13 -10.20
CA ALA A 48 -26.89 -10.60 -10.56
C ALA A 48 -27.91 -10.80 -9.44
N VAL A 49 -28.00 -12.02 -8.90
CA VAL A 49 -28.93 -12.36 -7.81
C VAL A 49 -28.58 -11.59 -6.54
N ASN A 50 -27.30 -11.52 -6.20
CA ASN A 50 -26.80 -10.83 -5.00
C ASN A 50 -27.10 -9.33 -5.06
N LEU A 51 -26.90 -8.66 -6.21
CA LEU A 51 -27.23 -7.25 -6.35
C LEU A 51 -28.73 -7.00 -6.09
N ILE A 52 -29.61 -7.80 -6.69
CA ILE A 52 -31.06 -7.64 -6.49
C ILE A 52 -31.45 -7.93 -5.04
N HIS A 53 -30.82 -8.93 -4.41
CA HIS A 53 -31.07 -9.24 -3.00
C HIS A 53 -30.65 -8.08 -2.08
N VAL A 54 -29.45 -7.53 -2.30
CA VAL A 54 -28.94 -6.38 -1.53
C VAL A 54 -29.81 -5.14 -1.72
N LEU A 55 -30.25 -4.86 -2.95
CA LEU A 55 -31.16 -3.74 -3.25
C LEU A 55 -32.56 -3.92 -2.66
N LYS A 56 -32.99 -5.14 -2.32
CA LYS A 56 -34.31 -5.36 -1.68
C LYS A 56 -34.21 -5.26 -0.17
N ASN A 57 -33.14 -5.80 0.42
CA ASN A 57 -33.07 -6.05 1.86
C ASN A 57 -32.10 -5.12 2.61
N TYR A 58 -31.09 -4.56 1.92
CA TYR A 58 -29.97 -3.85 2.55
C TYR A 58 -29.62 -2.54 1.81
N LYS A 59 -30.62 -1.82 1.28
CA LYS A 59 -30.41 -0.60 0.47
C LYS A 59 -29.58 0.45 1.19
N SER A 60 -29.86 0.69 2.46
CA SER A 60 -29.18 1.73 3.24
C SER A 60 -27.70 1.38 3.41
N SER A 61 -27.38 0.14 3.77
CA SER A 61 -25.98 -0.34 3.86
C SER A 61 -25.27 -0.32 2.50
N PHE A 62 -25.95 -0.74 1.44
CA PHE A 62 -25.40 -0.69 0.08
C PHE A 62 -25.16 0.74 -0.41
N TYR A 63 -26.04 1.67 -0.04
CA TYR A 63 -25.88 3.10 -0.30
C TYR A 63 -24.61 3.63 0.38
N VAL A 64 -24.35 3.29 1.65
CA VAL A 64 -23.12 3.68 2.35
C VAL A 64 -21.89 3.13 1.63
N ILE A 65 -21.91 1.85 1.25
CA ILE A 65 -20.81 1.20 0.55
C ILE A 65 -20.52 1.89 -0.78
N CYS A 66 -21.55 2.18 -1.57
CA CYS A 66 -21.41 2.80 -2.88
C CYS A 66 -21.05 4.29 -2.80
N ASN A 67 -21.46 5.00 -1.75
CA ASN A 67 -21.17 6.42 -1.57
C ASN A 67 -19.87 6.69 -0.81
N THR A 68 -19.28 5.67 -0.20
CA THR A 68 -17.93 5.76 0.34
C THR A 68 -16.93 5.67 -0.81
N ARG A 69 -16.48 6.83 -1.31
CA ARG A 69 -15.59 6.95 -2.48
C ARG A 69 -14.41 5.98 -2.44
N LEU A 70 -13.74 5.88 -1.30
CA LEU A 70 -12.58 4.99 -1.14
C LEU A 70 -12.97 3.54 -1.41
N LEU A 71 -14.03 3.06 -0.75
CA LEU A 71 -14.52 1.70 -0.89
C LEU A 71 -15.05 1.43 -2.32
N PHE A 72 -15.77 2.38 -2.90
CA PHE A 72 -16.25 2.30 -4.27
C PHE A 72 -15.09 2.16 -5.25
N ASN A 73 -14.13 3.09 -5.22
CA ASN A 73 -12.95 3.05 -6.10
C ASN A 73 -12.12 1.79 -5.88
N PHE A 74 -12.01 1.32 -4.63
CA PHE A 74 -11.30 0.10 -4.31
C PHE A 74 -12.01 -1.14 -4.89
N LEU A 75 -13.34 -1.19 -4.86
CA LEU A 75 -14.14 -2.28 -5.41
C LEU A 75 -14.23 -2.27 -6.93
N THR A 76 -14.36 -1.10 -7.56
CA THR A 76 -14.42 -0.98 -9.03
C THR A 76 -13.04 -1.08 -9.67
N GLY A 77 -11.99 -0.71 -8.94
CA GLY A 77 -10.63 -0.61 -9.47
C GLY A 77 -10.38 0.68 -10.27
N ASP A 78 -11.34 1.59 -10.31
CA ASP A 78 -11.32 2.84 -11.06
C ASP A 78 -11.34 4.06 -10.12
N TYR A 79 -10.66 5.14 -10.54
CA TYR A 79 -10.67 6.38 -9.79
C TYR A 79 -11.88 7.25 -10.18
N HIS A 80 -12.79 7.47 -9.24
CA HIS A 80 -13.90 8.40 -9.40
C HIS A 80 -13.76 9.64 -8.49
N LEU A 81 -14.17 10.79 -9.03
CA LEU A 81 -14.14 12.08 -8.35
C LEU A 81 -15.25 12.21 -7.31
N ARG A 82 -15.04 13.07 -6.29
CA ARG A 82 -15.99 13.29 -5.19
C ARG A 82 -17.40 13.68 -5.65
N SER A 83 -17.53 14.38 -6.78
CA SER A 83 -18.81 14.84 -7.33
C SER A 83 -19.82 13.73 -7.67
N LEU A 84 -19.32 12.50 -7.90
CA LEU A 84 -20.16 11.33 -8.17
C LEU A 84 -20.92 10.85 -6.93
N PHE A 85 -20.38 11.11 -5.74
CA PHE A 85 -20.86 10.57 -4.47
C PHE A 85 -21.73 11.59 -3.73
N ALA A 86 -22.53 11.10 -2.78
CA ALA A 86 -23.26 11.96 -1.86
C ALA A 86 -22.33 12.74 -0.91
N ASP A 87 -22.77 13.93 -0.48
CA ASP A 87 -21.95 14.82 0.36
C ASP A 87 -21.89 14.34 1.82
N THR A 88 -23.01 13.81 2.34
CA THR A 88 -23.17 13.36 3.73
C THR A 88 -23.81 11.98 3.76
N ILE A 89 -23.21 11.07 4.53
CA ILE A 89 -23.77 9.75 4.83
C ILE A 89 -24.09 9.73 6.33
N GLU A 90 -25.36 9.92 6.67
CA GLU A 90 -25.81 9.93 8.07
C GLU A 90 -26.30 8.54 8.52
N ASN A 91 -26.23 8.28 9.83
CA ASN A 91 -26.76 7.07 10.49
C ASN A 91 -26.28 5.74 9.88
N GLN A 92 -25.02 5.38 10.16
CA GLN A 92 -24.41 4.15 9.68
C GLN A 92 -24.70 2.99 10.63
N ASN A 93 -25.43 1.97 10.15
CA ASN A 93 -25.54 0.69 10.82
C ASN A 93 -24.33 -0.17 10.45
N PHE A 94 -23.23 -0.06 11.20
CA PHE A 94 -21.99 -0.79 10.92
C PHE A 94 -22.16 -2.30 10.89
N ASP A 95 -23.03 -2.87 11.74
CA ASP A 95 -23.27 -4.31 11.76
C ASP A 95 -23.87 -4.81 10.44
N GLU A 96 -24.82 -4.06 9.87
CA GLU A 96 -25.43 -4.40 8.58
C GLU A 96 -24.47 -4.13 7.41
N ILE A 97 -23.66 -3.07 7.48
CA ILE A 97 -22.59 -2.81 6.50
C ILE A 97 -21.57 -3.95 6.50
N HIS A 98 -21.13 -4.37 7.68
CA HIS A 98 -20.20 -5.49 7.84
C HIS A 98 -20.79 -6.78 7.28
N PHE A 99 -22.07 -7.06 7.56
CA PHE A 99 -22.77 -8.21 6.99
C PHE A 99 -22.80 -8.16 5.46
N VAL A 100 -23.20 -7.02 4.85
CA VAL A 100 -23.24 -6.89 3.40
C VAL A 100 -21.85 -7.08 2.78
N ILE A 101 -20.81 -6.55 3.41
CA ILE A 101 -19.44 -6.75 2.95
C ILE A 101 -19.03 -8.21 3.07
N GLU A 102 -19.23 -8.83 4.23
CA GLU A 102 -18.84 -10.22 4.52
C GLU A 102 -19.48 -11.18 3.52
N GLU A 103 -20.78 -11.05 3.29
CA GLU A 103 -21.55 -11.99 2.47
C GLU A 103 -21.40 -11.76 0.96
N TYR A 104 -21.27 -10.50 0.52
CA TYR A 104 -21.39 -10.19 -0.91
C TYR A 104 -20.13 -9.60 -1.56
N LEU A 105 -19.17 -9.10 -0.79
CA LEU A 105 -18.03 -8.32 -1.31
C LEU A 105 -16.67 -8.77 -0.79
N LEU A 106 -16.62 -9.66 0.21
CA LEU A 106 -15.40 -9.99 0.93
C LEU A 106 -14.31 -10.55 0.01
N GLU A 107 -14.65 -11.48 -0.88
CA GLU A 107 -13.66 -12.08 -1.79
C GLU A 107 -13.14 -11.07 -2.82
N ASP A 108 -13.99 -10.18 -3.32
CA ASP A 108 -13.57 -9.09 -4.21
C ASP A 108 -12.62 -8.12 -3.49
N LEU A 109 -12.93 -7.74 -2.24
CA LEU A 109 -12.03 -6.92 -1.42
C LEU A 109 -10.68 -7.61 -1.18
N LYS A 110 -10.67 -8.90 -0.83
CA LYS A 110 -9.43 -9.66 -0.65
C LYS A 110 -8.61 -9.72 -1.94
N ASN A 111 -9.26 -9.91 -3.08
CA ASN A 111 -8.60 -9.94 -4.39
C ASN A 111 -7.99 -8.60 -4.75
N ASN A 112 -8.72 -7.51 -4.55
CA ASN A 112 -8.21 -6.16 -4.81
C ASN A 112 -7.05 -5.83 -3.87
N LEU A 113 -7.13 -6.19 -2.58
CA LEU A 113 -6.01 -6.04 -1.65
C LEU A 113 -4.76 -6.81 -2.10
N ARG A 114 -4.91 -8.07 -2.52
CA ARG A 114 -3.79 -8.87 -3.05
C ARG A 114 -3.11 -8.17 -4.22
N LYS A 115 -3.90 -7.58 -5.12
CA LYS A 115 -3.38 -6.81 -6.27
C LYS A 115 -2.60 -5.58 -5.79
N LYS A 116 -3.20 -4.75 -4.93
CA LYS A 116 -2.54 -3.57 -4.33
C LYS A 116 -1.21 -3.92 -3.64
N LEU A 117 -1.17 -5.02 -2.88
CA LEU A 117 0.04 -5.54 -2.25
C LEU A 117 1.08 -6.05 -3.25
N ALA A 118 0.64 -6.67 -4.35
CA ALA A 118 1.53 -7.11 -5.42
C ALA A 118 2.18 -5.91 -6.12
N ASP A 119 1.43 -4.83 -6.31
CA ASP A 119 1.84 -3.61 -7.00
C ASP A 119 2.57 -2.60 -6.09
N TYR A 120 2.70 -2.89 -4.79
CA TYR A 120 3.35 -2.06 -3.77
C TYR A 120 2.63 -0.71 -3.52
N GLU A 121 1.32 -0.68 -3.72
CA GLU A 121 0.46 0.50 -3.55
C GLU A 121 0.08 0.69 -2.05
N PHE A 122 1.08 0.89 -1.19
CA PHE A 122 0.88 1.00 0.26
C PHE A 122 0.10 2.25 0.69
N GLU A 123 0.07 3.30 -0.12
CA GLU A 123 -0.78 4.46 0.12
C GLU A 123 -2.27 4.10 0.06
N ASP A 124 -2.68 3.36 -0.97
CA ASP A 124 -4.07 2.91 -1.10
C ASP A 124 -4.46 1.94 0.01
N ILE A 125 -3.52 1.10 0.45
CA ILE A 125 -3.72 0.15 1.57
C ILE A 125 -3.85 0.91 2.88
N GLU A 126 -3.02 1.92 3.12
CA GLU A 126 -3.06 2.73 4.33
C GLU A 126 -4.39 3.48 4.43
N GLN A 127 -4.80 4.18 3.36
CA GLN A 127 -6.10 4.86 3.30
C GLN A 127 -7.28 3.90 3.57
N LEU A 128 -7.20 2.66 3.05
CA LEU A 128 -8.20 1.62 3.32
C LEU A 128 -8.27 1.26 4.81
N ILE A 129 -7.12 1.10 5.47
CA ILE A 129 -7.03 0.74 6.88
C ILE A 129 -7.44 1.90 7.79
N GLU A 130 -7.24 3.15 7.38
CA GLU A 130 -7.74 4.32 8.11
C GLU A 130 -9.27 4.28 8.31
N HIS A 131 -10.00 3.63 7.39
CA HIS A 131 -11.46 3.46 7.43
C HIS A 131 -11.87 2.06 7.94
N LYS A 132 -11.06 1.46 8.83
CA LYS A 132 -11.25 0.10 9.36
C LYS A 132 -12.64 -0.18 9.95
N GLU A 133 -13.33 0.83 10.44
CA GLU A 133 -14.68 0.74 11.00
C GLU A 133 -15.73 0.29 9.98
N LEU A 134 -15.49 0.47 8.68
CA LEU A 134 -16.39 0.00 7.63
C LEU A 134 -16.25 -1.49 7.35
N PHE A 135 -15.18 -2.13 7.80
CA PHE A 135 -14.85 -3.49 7.38
C PHE A 135 -15.16 -4.53 8.46
N PRO A 136 -15.64 -5.71 8.06
CA PRO A 136 -15.79 -6.81 9.00
C PRO A 136 -14.43 -7.28 9.51
N PHE A 137 -14.43 -7.87 10.70
CA PHE A 137 -13.22 -8.40 11.35
C PHE A 137 -12.44 -9.38 10.46
N SER A 138 -13.14 -10.22 9.69
CA SER A 138 -12.52 -11.21 8.81
C SER A 138 -11.60 -10.56 7.77
N PHE A 139 -12.03 -9.42 7.20
CA PHE A 139 -11.27 -8.67 6.22
C PHE A 139 -10.06 -7.99 6.88
N MET A 140 -10.26 -7.34 8.02
CA MET A 140 -9.15 -6.69 8.75
C MET A 140 -8.10 -7.69 9.23
N ALA A 141 -8.51 -8.88 9.67
CA ALA A 141 -7.61 -9.98 9.99
C ALA A 141 -6.84 -10.45 8.75
N PHE A 142 -7.50 -10.56 7.60
CA PHE A 142 -6.85 -10.89 6.33
C PHE A 142 -5.83 -9.82 5.91
N VAL A 143 -6.16 -8.54 6.05
CA VAL A 143 -5.25 -7.42 5.77
C VAL A 143 -3.99 -7.52 6.62
N LYS A 144 -4.14 -7.71 7.94
CA LYS A 144 -3.00 -7.90 8.86
C LYS A 144 -2.08 -9.01 8.38
N VAL A 145 -2.64 -10.20 8.13
CA VAL A 145 -1.85 -11.38 7.71
C VAL A 145 -1.11 -11.10 6.41
N LYS A 146 -1.78 -10.54 5.39
CA LYS A 146 -1.15 -10.29 4.08
C LYS A 146 -0.13 -9.17 4.10
N LEU A 147 -0.34 -8.14 4.91
CA LEU A 147 0.63 -7.08 5.10
C LEU A 147 1.92 -7.62 5.76
N PHE A 148 1.79 -8.45 6.79
CA PHE A 148 2.93 -9.06 7.46
C PHE A 148 3.66 -10.03 6.54
N GLU A 149 2.95 -10.94 5.86
CA GLU A 149 3.54 -11.86 4.87
C GLU A 149 4.32 -11.12 3.79
N LYS A 150 3.74 -10.05 3.21
CA LYS A 150 4.41 -9.24 2.19
C LYS A 150 5.67 -8.58 2.74
N THR A 151 5.60 -8.04 3.96
CA THR A 151 6.74 -7.38 4.62
C THR A 151 7.87 -8.36 4.90
N SER A 152 7.58 -9.50 5.53
CA SER A 152 8.56 -10.56 5.78
C SER A 152 9.20 -11.08 4.49
N LEU A 153 8.41 -11.23 3.42
CA LEU A 153 8.93 -11.65 2.11
C LEU A 153 9.87 -10.60 1.50
N MET A 154 9.56 -9.31 1.60
CA MET A 154 10.46 -8.23 1.17
C MET A 154 11.77 -8.24 1.99
N ILE A 155 11.67 -8.40 3.31
CA ILE A 155 12.84 -8.47 4.20
C ILE A 155 13.71 -9.69 3.88
N ASN A 156 13.10 -10.86 3.66
CA ASN A 156 13.82 -12.08 3.32
C ASN A 156 14.59 -11.92 2.00
N ARG A 157 13.94 -11.39 0.95
CA ARG A 157 14.60 -11.07 -0.32
C ARG A 157 15.70 -10.04 -0.14
N TYR A 158 15.48 -9.04 0.72
CA TYR A 158 16.49 -8.05 1.06
C TYR A 158 17.73 -8.71 1.69
N SER A 159 17.53 -9.51 2.74
CA SER A 159 18.59 -10.26 3.43
C SER A 159 19.39 -11.18 2.51
N ASN A 160 18.72 -11.78 1.51
CA ASN A 160 19.34 -12.70 0.58
C ASN A 160 19.90 -12.03 -0.69
N ASN A 161 19.86 -10.71 -0.79
CA ASN A 161 20.24 -9.96 -2.00
C ASN A 161 19.50 -10.40 -3.28
N THR A 162 18.26 -10.90 -3.15
CA THR A 162 17.38 -11.33 -4.25
C THR A 162 16.19 -10.38 -4.47
N TYR A 163 16.28 -9.18 -3.90
CA TYR A 163 15.24 -8.15 -3.96
C TYR A 163 15.17 -7.45 -5.32
N SER A 164 13.96 -7.05 -5.70
CA SER A 164 13.73 -6.14 -6.83
C SER A 164 13.89 -4.67 -6.41
N THR A 165 13.98 -3.76 -7.38
CA THR A 165 13.96 -2.31 -7.11
C THR A 165 12.69 -1.88 -6.37
N LYS A 166 11.55 -2.51 -6.68
CA LYS A 166 10.27 -2.23 -6.01
C LYS A 166 10.26 -2.70 -4.55
N ASP A 167 10.83 -3.87 -4.25
CA ASP A 167 10.99 -4.34 -2.86
C ASP A 167 11.77 -3.32 -2.04
N LEU A 168 12.87 -2.81 -2.60
CA LEU A 168 13.70 -1.83 -1.92
C LEU A 168 12.99 -0.49 -1.73
N GLN A 169 12.29 0.00 -2.76
CA GLN A 169 11.46 1.22 -2.68
C GLN A 169 10.39 1.12 -1.60
N ALA A 170 9.75 -0.04 -1.49
CA ALA A 170 8.76 -0.30 -0.47
C ALA A 170 9.35 -0.29 0.94
N LEU A 171 10.55 -0.85 1.15
CA LEU A 171 11.23 -0.84 2.44
C LEU A 171 11.68 0.55 2.90
N TYR A 172 11.61 1.59 2.07
CA TYR A 172 11.73 2.98 2.53
C TYR A 172 10.49 3.83 2.21
N ASN A 173 9.34 3.19 1.99
CA ASN A 173 8.05 3.87 1.86
C ASN A 173 7.43 4.10 3.26
N PRO A 174 7.16 5.35 3.68
CA PRO A 174 6.51 5.65 4.96
C PRO A 174 5.16 4.94 5.16
N ASN A 175 4.37 4.80 4.09
CA ASN A 175 3.00 4.26 4.17
C ASN A 175 2.98 2.76 4.52
N LEU A 176 4.07 2.03 4.25
CA LEU A 176 4.24 0.67 4.74
C LEU A 176 4.22 0.63 6.27
N TYR A 177 4.99 1.51 6.91
CA TYR A 177 5.09 1.56 8.37
C TYR A 177 3.81 2.09 9.00
N GLN A 178 3.17 3.09 8.40
CA GLN A 178 1.86 3.57 8.83
C GLN A 178 0.82 2.46 8.78
N SER A 179 0.76 1.69 7.68
CA SER A 179 -0.12 0.52 7.57
C SER A 179 0.14 -0.52 8.68
N LEU A 180 1.42 -0.79 9.00
CA LEU A 180 1.79 -1.73 10.06
C LEU A 180 1.36 -1.26 11.46
N ASN A 181 1.38 0.06 11.71
CA ASN A 181 1.02 0.64 13.01
C ASN A 181 -0.44 0.38 13.41
N HIS A 182 -1.34 0.16 12.44
CA HIS A 182 -2.71 -0.24 12.75
C HIS A 182 -2.83 -1.64 13.35
N PHE A 183 -1.76 -2.43 13.26
CA PHE A 183 -1.68 -3.81 13.72
C PHE A 183 -0.52 -4.04 14.70
N SER A 184 -0.06 -3.00 15.39
CA SER A 184 1.05 -3.09 16.36
C SER A 184 0.81 -4.21 17.37
N SER A 185 1.69 -5.20 17.35
CA SER A 185 1.67 -6.40 18.18
C SER A 185 3.09 -6.99 18.30
N PRO A 186 3.33 -7.94 19.22
CA PRO A 186 4.61 -8.64 19.30
C PRO A 186 5.07 -9.23 17.96
N GLU A 187 4.14 -9.80 17.18
CA GLU A 187 4.46 -10.37 15.86
C GLU A 187 4.92 -9.29 14.86
N SER A 188 4.35 -8.07 14.92
CA SER A 188 4.83 -6.97 14.07
C SER A 188 6.22 -6.48 14.49
N ASP A 189 6.51 -6.49 15.80
CA ASP A 189 7.83 -6.15 16.32
C ASP A 189 8.88 -7.17 15.88
N ASP A 190 8.54 -8.47 15.82
CA ASP A 190 9.43 -9.52 15.31
C ASP A 190 9.81 -9.26 13.84
N VAL A 191 8.82 -8.95 12.99
CA VAL A 191 9.07 -8.58 11.58
C VAL A 191 9.97 -7.35 11.49
N MET A 192 9.78 -6.36 12.37
CA MET A 192 10.60 -5.16 12.40
C MET A 192 12.02 -5.42 12.92
N ASN A 193 12.19 -6.31 13.90
CA ASN A 193 13.50 -6.75 14.37
C ASN A 193 14.29 -7.44 13.25
N ASP A 194 13.64 -8.25 12.41
CA ASP A 194 14.28 -8.83 11.23
C ASP A 194 14.83 -7.75 10.30
N LEU A 195 14.02 -6.73 9.97
CA LEU A 195 14.46 -5.62 9.12
C LEU A 195 15.59 -4.81 9.77
N ILE A 196 15.50 -4.53 11.06
CA ILE A 196 16.53 -3.84 11.84
C ILE A 196 17.86 -4.59 11.75
N ASN A 197 17.84 -5.91 11.99
CA ASN A 197 19.02 -6.76 11.98
C ASN A 197 19.67 -6.79 10.59
N VAL A 198 18.87 -7.05 9.54
CA VAL A 198 19.35 -7.10 8.15
C VAL A 198 19.96 -5.76 7.73
N THR A 199 19.26 -4.66 7.99
CA THR A 199 19.70 -3.31 7.59
C THR A 199 20.96 -2.89 8.35
N SER A 200 21.06 -3.21 9.64
CA SER A 200 22.25 -2.92 10.46
C SER A 200 23.47 -3.73 9.99
N ASN A 201 23.27 -5.01 9.68
CA ASN A 201 24.34 -5.87 9.15
C ASN A 201 24.88 -5.36 7.82
N PHE A 202 24.00 -5.00 6.88
CA PHE A 202 24.44 -4.43 5.60
C PHE A 202 25.10 -3.06 5.73
N TYR A 203 24.61 -2.22 6.64
CA TYR A 203 25.23 -0.93 6.93
C TYR A 203 26.68 -1.11 7.44
N ASN A 204 26.89 -2.02 8.38
CA ASN A 204 28.21 -2.30 8.95
C ASN A 204 29.17 -2.99 7.96
N ALA A 205 28.65 -3.76 7.01
CA ALA A 205 29.43 -4.45 5.99
C ALA A 205 29.85 -3.58 4.78
N ASN A 206 29.64 -2.25 4.83
CA ASN A 206 29.97 -1.28 3.76
C ASN A 206 29.29 -1.50 2.39
N ASN A 207 28.32 -2.40 2.27
CA ASN A 207 27.62 -2.72 1.03
C ASN A 207 26.29 -1.96 0.94
N PHE A 208 26.19 -0.91 0.11
CA PHE A 208 24.95 -0.13 -0.14
C PHE A 208 24.55 0.88 0.96
N GLN A 209 25.48 1.75 1.37
CA GLN A 209 25.23 2.80 2.38
C GLN A 209 23.97 3.65 2.11
N LYS A 210 23.65 3.99 0.86
CA LYS A 210 22.54 4.91 0.56
C LYS A 210 21.17 4.30 0.90
N ASN A 211 20.90 3.08 0.44
CA ASN A 211 19.59 2.45 0.60
C ASN A 211 19.36 2.04 2.06
N ASN A 212 20.37 1.48 2.73
CA ASN A 212 20.31 1.19 4.17
C ASN A 212 19.99 2.44 5.00
N LYS A 213 20.61 3.58 4.68
CA LYS A 213 20.32 4.85 5.36
C LYS A 213 18.87 5.30 5.13
N LEU A 214 18.33 5.12 3.92
CA LEU A 214 16.93 5.47 3.63
C LEU A 214 15.97 4.57 4.42
N ILE A 215 16.18 3.26 4.41
CA ILE A 215 15.39 2.31 5.19
C ILE A 215 15.44 2.67 6.68
N MET A 216 16.64 2.85 7.25
CA MET A 216 16.81 3.25 8.66
C MET A 216 16.10 4.56 9.00
N LYS A 217 16.11 5.54 8.09
CA LYS A 217 15.39 6.81 8.29
C LYS A 217 13.88 6.62 8.22
N CYS A 218 13.38 5.78 7.32
CA CYS A 218 11.94 5.58 7.16
C CYS A 218 11.33 4.69 8.26
N MET A 219 12.11 3.78 8.85
CA MET A 219 11.66 2.95 9.98
C MET A 219 11.17 3.77 11.18
N VAL A 220 11.55 5.04 11.33
CA VAL A 220 11.05 5.91 12.42
C VAL A 220 9.53 6.13 12.38
N ASN A 221 8.90 5.88 11.23
CA ASN A 221 7.45 5.97 11.09
C ASN A 221 6.72 4.76 11.68
N TYR A 222 7.45 3.74 12.18
CA TYR A 222 6.88 2.58 12.85
C TYR A 222 6.74 2.82 14.36
N HIS A 223 5.56 2.53 14.89
CA HIS A 223 5.22 2.57 16.30
C HIS A 223 5.22 1.15 16.87
N SER A 224 6.35 0.79 17.50
CA SER A 224 6.54 -0.54 18.03
C SER A 224 5.67 -0.83 19.25
N PHE A 225 5.35 -2.10 19.44
CA PHE A 225 4.66 -2.57 20.64
C PHE A 225 5.59 -2.55 21.87
N SER A 226 6.85 -2.93 21.67
CA SER A 226 7.92 -2.94 22.67
C SER A 226 8.71 -1.62 22.65
N PRO A 227 8.91 -0.96 23.81
CA PRO A 227 9.75 0.24 23.91
C PRO A 227 11.19 0.01 23.43
N GLN A 228 11.72 -1.21 23.56
CA GLN A 228 13.09 -1.55 23.16
C GLN A 228 13.27 -1.46 21.64
N VAL A 229 12.29 -1.93 20.87
CA VAL A 229 12.31 -1.86 19.40
C VAL A 229 12.29 -0.40 18.94
N SER A 230 11.45 0.43 19.56
CA SER A 230 11.42 1.88 19.32
C SER A 230 12.76 2.54 19.58
N GLU A 231 13.44 2.17 20.67
CA GLU A 231 14.76 2.71 20.98
C GLU A 231 15.78 2.39 19.89
N ILE A 232 15.85 1.12 19.46
CA ILE A 232 16.78 0.67 18.42
C ILE A 232 16.51 1.37 17.09
N ILE A 233 15.24 1.49 16.68
CA ILE A 233 14.83 2.22 15.46
C ILE A 233 15.34 3.66 15.52
N ASN A 234 15.09 4.35 16.63
CA ASN A 234 15.50 5.75 16.81
C ASN A 234 17.03 5.91 16.82
N GLN A 235 17.77 4.99 17.44
CA GLN A 235 19.23 4.99 17.42
C GLN A 235 19.77 4.79 15.99
N ASN A 236 19.23 3.81 15.25
CA ASN A 236 19.62 3.54 13.87
C ASN A 236 19.32 4.72 12.93
N ALA A 237 18.17 5.36 13.09
CA ALA A 237 17.82 6.56 12.32
C ALA A 237 18.77 7.74 12.60
N LYS A 238 19.19 7.93 13.86
CA LYS A 238 20.21 8.92 14.23
C LYS A 238 21.55 8.61 13.57
N ILE A 239 21.98 7.34 13.56
CA ILE A 239 23.22 6.92 12.89
C ILE A 239 23.13 7.18 11.38
N ALA A 240 22.03 6.80 10.74
CA ALA A 240 21.80 7.02 9.31
C ALA A 240 21.73 8.50 8.90
N SER A 241 21.33 9.36 9.84
CA SER A 241 21.21 10.81 9.64
C SER A 241 22.51 11.57 9.88
N LYS A 242 23.50 10.97 10.55
CA LYS A 242 24.83 11.56 10.61
C LYS A 242 25.41 11.59 9.19
N GLU A 243 25.67 12.79 8.68
CA GLU A 243 26.56 12.92 7.55
C GLU A 243 27.86 12.21 7.93
N VAL A 244 28.33 11.33 7.06
CA VAL A 244 29.73 10.95 7.12
C VAL A 244 30.42 12.28 6.89
N LYS A 245 30.92 12.93 7.96
CA LYS A 245 32.01 13.88 7.81
C LYS A 245 32.97 13.13 6.91
N LYS A 246 33.11 13.56 5.67
CA LYS A 246 34.25 13.14 4.88
C LYS A 246 35.41 13.56 5.75
N GLU A 247 36.01 12.63 6.49
CA GLU A 247 37.41 12.75 6.76
C GLU A 247 38.01 12.95 5.39
N SER A 248 38.46 14.18 5.16
CA SER A 248 39.21 14.58 3.99
C SER A 248 40.47 13.73 3.97
N SER A 249 40.36 12.49 3.50
CA SER A 249 41.49 11.66 3.20
C SER A 249 42.05 12.12 1.86
N SER A 250 43.19 12.81 1.97
CA SER A 250 44.03 13.36 0.92
C SER A 250 43.42 14.49 0.08
N SER A 251 43.76 15.73 0.47
CA SER A 251 43.93 16.80 -0.51
C SER A 251 44.89 16.31 -1.59
N PHE A 252 44.38 16.06 -2.79
CA PHE A 252 45.19 15.86 -3.97
C PHE A 252 46.03 17.13 -4.18
N HIS A 253 47.28 17.11 -3.74
CA HIS A 253 48.19 18.24 -3.81
C HIS A 253 48.58 18.44 -5.28
N TRP A 254 48.01 19.47 -5.93
CA TRP A 254 48.40 19.95 -7.25
C TRP A 254 49.92 20.22 -7.38
N GLY A 255 50.63 20.36 -6.26
CA GLY A 255 52.09 20.44 -6.20
C GLY A 255 52.80 19.22 -6.80
N TYR A 256 52.25 18.00 -6.68
CA TYR A 256 52.86 16.79 -7.28
C TYR A 256 52.76 16.79 -8.81
N ILE A 257 51.65 17.30 -9.37
CA ILE A 257 51.51 17.51 -10.81
C ILE A 257 52.52 18.56 -11.28
N TRP A 258 52.68 19.65 -10.53
CA TRP A 258 53.65 20.71 -10.86
C TRP A 258 55.10 20.22 -10.81
N PHE A 259 55.44 19.37 -9.83
CA PHE A 259 56.76 18.75 -9.70
C PHE A 259 57.03 17.74 -10.82
N ALA A 260 56.03 16.95 -11.22
CA ALA A 260 56.13 16.03 -12.36
C ALA A 260 56.30 16.79 -13.69
N ILE A 261 55.59 17.91 -13.90
CA ILE A 261 55.75 18.76 -15.09
C ILE A 261 57.15 19.40 -15.12
N MET A 262 57.68 19.84 -13.97
CA MET A 262 59.04 20.37 -13.85
C MET A 262 60.11 19.32 -14.22
N LEU A 263 59.97 18.09 -13.72
CA LEU A 263 60.88 16.98 -14.03
C LEU A 263 60.84 16.60 -15.51
N ILE A 264 59.65 16.54 -16.11
CA ILE A 264 59.49 16.27 -17.55
C ILE A 264 60.15 17.39 -18.39
N ARG A 265 59.97 18.66 -18.01
CA ARG A 265 60.62 19.78 -18.70
C ARG A 265 62.15 19.77 -18.56
N ALA A 266 62.68 19.34 -17.41
CA ALA A 266 64.13 19.20 -17.21
C ALA A 266 64.72 18.07 -18.08
N ILE A 267 64.03 16.93 -18.17
CA ILE A 267 64.45 15.80 -19.00
C ILE A 267 64.41 16.16 -20.49
N ILE A 268 63.35 16.84 -20.96
CA ILE A 268 63.25 17.31 -22.35
C ILE A 268 64.35 18.32 -22.68
N LYS A 269 64.75 19.17 -21.73
CA LYS A 269 65.81 20.17 -21.93
C LYS A 269 67.20 19.52 -21.99
N CYS A 270 67.46 18.46 -21.23
CA CYS A 270 68.71 17.70 -21.29
C CYS A 270 68.79 16.75 -22.51
N SER A 271 67.67 16.42 -23.14
CA SER A 271 67.62 15.58 -24.36
C SER A 271 67.90 16.37 -25.65
N ASN A 272 67.93 17.70 -25.61
CA ASN A 272 68.09 18.58 -26.78
C ASN A 272 69.39 19.42 -26.73
N THR A 273 70.38 18.97 -25.96
CA THR A 273 71.77 19.47 -25.94
C THR A 273 72.71 18.30 -26.12
#